data_AF-A0A917UZP4-F1
#
_entry.id   AF-A0A917UZP4-F1
#
_cell.length_a   1.000
_cell.length_b   1.000
_cell.length_c   1.000
_cell.angle_alpha   90.00
_cell.angle_beta   90.00
_cell.angle_gamma   90.00
#
_symmetry.space_group_name_H-M   'P 1'
#
loop_
_entity.id
_entity.type
_entity.pdbx_description
1 polymer ?
#
loop_
_entity_poly.entity_id
_entity_poly.type
_entity_poly.pdbx_seq_one_letter_code
_entity_poly.pdbx_strand_id
1 'polypeptide(L)'
;MLKLETDIEGKKAYFGDVYRIFRSNGYTLCGNWEYDRGKFDMVLCREGGETIYIRIPFSVIEGELDDAKAYLQFRTPYVIKHVVNTGLDWDENSMLSTTGFNQFQKPLDKDGNIVDKSRWEAAGEDVVQDMVHSLDMRIS
;
A
#
# COMPACT_ATOMS: atom_id res chain seq x y z
N MET A 1 6.47 -4.63 9.28
CA MET A 1 5.15 -3.97 9.32
C MET A 1 5.00 -3.17 10.60
N LEU A 2 4.60 -1.90 10.51
CA LEU A 2 4.35 -0.99 11.63
C LEU A 2 2.90 -0.49 11.53
N LYS A 3 2.06 -0.77 12.52
CA LYS A 3 0.67 -0.30 12.51
C LYS A 3 0.62 1.19 12.82
N LEU A 4 -0.34 1.89 12.24
CA LEU A 4 -0.57 3.31 12.48
C LEU A 4 -1.88 3.47 13.25
N GLU A 5 -1.88 4.23 14.34
CA GLU A 5 -3.08 4.53 15.10
C GLU A 5 -3.72 5.81 14.54
N THR A 6 -4.76 5.64 13.73
CA THR A 6 -5.39 6.76 13.00
C THR A 6 -6.90 6.60 12.97
N ASP A 7 -7.61 7.72 12.79
CA ASP A 7 -9.07 7.74 12.80
C ASP A 7 -9.72 7.13 11.56
N ILE A 8 -8.91 6.62 10.62
CA ILE A 8 -9.44 5.97 9.43
C ILE A 8 -10.02 4.59 9.73
N GLU A 9 -9.53 3.90 10.77
CA GLU A 9 -9.98 2.55 11.06
C GLU A 9 -11.49 2.53 11.35
N GLY A 10 -12.22 1.65 10.65
CA GLY A 10 -13.66 1.51 10.83
C GLY A 10 -14.50 2.57 10.11
N LYS A 11 -13.89 3.65 9.56
CA LYS A 11 -14.60 4.59 8.69
C LYS A 11 -15.16 3.87 7.47
N LYS A 12 -16.29 4.37 6.99
CA LYS A 12 -17.01 3.81 5.86
C LYS A 12 -17.27 4.88 4.83
N ALA A 13 -17.12 4.53 3.57
CA ALA A 13 -17.28 5.43 2.45
C ALA A 13 -17.53 4.66 1.15
N TYR A 14 -18.10 5.31 0.16
CA TYR A 14 -18.29 4.73 -1.16
C TYR A 14 -16.96 4.67 -1.93
N PHE A 15 -16.73 3.57 -2.64
CA PHE A 15 -15.49 3.34 -3.38
C PHE A 15 -15.20 4.44 -4.40
N GLY A 16 -16.23 4.96 -5.10
CA GLY A 16 -16.04 6.02 -6.07
C GLY A 16 -15.46 7.31 -5.47
N ASP A 17 -15.89 7.68 -4.26
CA ASP A 17 -15.39 8.86 -3.55
C ASP A 17 -13.98 8.60 -3.00
N VAL A 18 -13.82 7.47 -2.32
CA VAL A 18 -12.52 7.01 -1.80
C VAL A 18 -11.49 7.00 -2.90
N TYR A 19 -11.77 6.35 -4.03
CA TYR A 19 -10.83 6.20 -5.15
C TYR A 19 -10.38 7.55 -5.70
N ARG A 20 -11.30 8.52 -5.86
CA ARG A 20 -10.95 9.88 -6.32
C ARG A 20 -10.08 10.61 -5.30
N ILE A 21 -10.46 10.60 -4.03
CA ILE A 21 -9.76 11.32 -2.96
C ILE A 21 -8.37 10.72 -2.75
N PHE A 22 -8.28 9.40 -2.68
CA PHE A 22 -7.02 8.67 -2.49
C PHE A 22 -6.06 8.92 -3.64
N ARG A 23 -6.53 8.84 -4.90
CA ARG A 23 -5.68 9.17 -6.06
C ARG A 23 -5.19 10.61 -6.04
N SER A 24 -6.02 11.58 -5.63
CA SER A 24 -5.59 12.98 -5.53
C SER A 24 -4.52 13.21 -4.44
N ASN A 25 -4.45 12.32 -3.44
CA ASN A 25 -3.46 12.34 -2.36
C ASN A 25 -2.30 11.37 -2.58
N GLY A 26 -2.12 10.84 -3.80
CA GLY A 26 -0.97 9.97 -4.15
C GLY A 26 -1.12 8.50 -3.79
N TYR A 27 -2.28 8.08 -3.28
CA TYR A 27 -2.58 6.66 -3.04
C TYR A 27 -3.02 5.96 -4.32
N THR A 28 -2.64 4.70 -4.46
CA THR A 28 -2.99 3.85 -5.60
C THR A 28 -3.62 2.55 -5.10
N LEU A 29 -4.69 2.09 -5.77
CA LEU A 29 -5.27 0.78 -5.49
C LEU A 29 -4.28 -0.31 -5.89
N CYS A 30 -3.92 -1.18 -4.96
CA CYS A 30 -3.01 -2.28 -5.21
C CYS A 30 -3.65 -3.28 -6.18
N GLY A 31 -2.89 -3.77 -7.18
CA GLY A 31 -3.41 -4.68 -8.21
C GLY A 31 -3.86 -6.06 -7.72
N ASN A 32 -3.58 -6.41 -6.46
CA ASN A 32 -4.02 -7.65 -5.82
C ASN A 32 -5.24 -7.41 -4.92
N TRP A 33 -6.30 -6.85 -5.51
CA TRP A 33 -7.60 -6.72 -4.87
C TRP A 33 -8.50 -7.92 -5.21
N GLU A 34 -9.51 -8.14 -4.39
CA GLU A 34 -10.58 -9.11 -4.58
C GLU A 34 -11.93 -8.39 -4.49
N TYR A 35 -13.01 -9.00 -4.95
CA TYR A 35 -14.33 -8.34 -4.98
C TYR A 35 -14.79 -7.80 -3.62
N ASP A 36 -14.36 -8.44 -2.52
CA ASP A 36 -14.73 -8.13 -1.14
C ASP A 36 -13.64 -7.38 -0.35
N ARG A 37 -12.45 -7.16 -0.91
CA ARG A 37 -11.33 -6.54 -0.18
C ARG A 37 -10.25 -5.97 -1.09
N GLY A 38 -9.59 -4.92 -0.60
CA GLY A 38 -8.46 -4.34 -1.31
C GLY A 38 -7.55 -3.57 -0.37
N LYS A 39 -6.54 -2.97 -0.97
CA LYS A 39 -5.51 -2.21 -0.26
C LYS A 39 -5.12 -1.00 -1.10
N PHE A 40 -5.04 0.17 -0.49
CA PHE A 40 -4.45 1.35 -1.10
C PHE A 40 -3.02 1.53 -0.60
N ASP A 41 -2.11 1.81 -1.52
CA ASP A 41 -0.70 2.05 -1.21
C ASP A 41 -0.28 3.46 -1.62
N MET A 42 0.47 4.14 -0.76
CA MET A 42 1.15 5.38 -1.08
C MET A 42 2.63 5.24 -0.77
N VAL A 43 3.48 5.76 -1.67
CA VAL A 43 4.92 5.84 -1.42
C VAL A 43 5.17 6.96 -0.42
N LEU A 44 5.69 6.61 0.76
CA LEU A 44 6.08 7.57 1.78
C LEU A 44 7.53 8.05 1.58
N CYS A 45 8.44 7.13 1.23
CA CYS A 45 9.83 7.47 0.95
C CYS A 45 10.46 6.46 -0.02
N ARG A 46 11.40 6.92 -0.84
CA ARG A 46 12.28 6.11 -1.68
C ARG A 46 13.71 6.55 -1.46
N GLU A 47 14.53 5.68 -0.86
CA GLU A 47 15.93 5.98 -0.56
C GLU A 47 16.79 4.72 -0.68
N GLY A 48 17.91 4.79 -1.40
CA GLY A 48 18.91 3.71 -1.42
C GLY A 48 18.42 2.34 -1.95
N GLY A 49 17.41 2.30 -2.82
CA GLY A 49 16.81 1.04 -3.31
C GLY A 49 15.71 0.47 -2.40
N GLU A 50 15.45 1.13 -1.27
CA GLU A 50 14.34 0.82 -0.37
C GLU A 50 13.17 1.77 -0.64
N THR A 51 11.96 1.22 -0.67
CA THR A 51 10.73 2.00 -0.75
C THR A 51 9.86 1.72 0.46
N ILE A 52 9.46 2.77 1.16
CA ILE A 52 8.56 2.72 2.29
C ILE A 52 7.17 3.10 1.79
N TYR A 53 6.20 2.23 2.05
CA TYR A 53 4.81 2.41 1.66
C TYR A 53 3.93 2.54 2.89
N ILE A 54 2.95 3.44 2.83
CA ILE A 54 1.77 3.40 3.68
C ILE A 54 0.73 2.56 2.96
N ARG A 55 0.19 1.57 3.65
CA ARG A 55 -0.82 0.65 3.14
C ARG A 55 -2.09 0.73 3.98
N ILE A 56 -3.21 0.96 3.31
CA ILE A 56 -4.53 1.11 3.92
C ILE A 56 -5.44 -0.02 3.40
N PRO A 57 -5.63 -1.09 4.20
CA PRO A 57 -6.55 -2.16 3.86
C PRO A 57 -8.01 -1.73 4.02
N PHE A 58 -8.89 -2.28 3.20
CA PHE A 58 -10.33 -2.12 3.32
C PHE A 58 -11.07 -3.40 2.95
N SER A 59 -12.30 -3.52 3.43
CA SER A 59 -13.27 -4.57 3.06
C SER A 59 -14.48 -3.92 2.42
N VAL A 60 -15.07 -4.57 1.43
CA VAL A 60 -16.38 -4.18 0.87
C VAL A 60 -17.45 -4.82 1.76
N ILE A 61 -18.34 -3.98 2.32
CA ILE A 61 -19.44 -4.43 3.18
C ILE A 61 -20.79 -4.42 2.45
N GLU A 62 -20.88 -3.72 1.32
CA GLU A 62 -22.05 -3.71 0.43
C GLU A 62 -21.60 -3.48 -1.02
N GLY A 63 -22.18 -4.22 -1.97
CA GLY A 63 -21.77 -4.18 -3.38
C GLY A 63 -20.48 -4.93 -3.66
N GLU A 64 -19.80 -4.56 -4.74
CA GLU A 64 -18.56 -5.18 -5.22
C GLU A 64 -17.57 -4.12 -5.71
N LEU A 65 -16.27 -4.33 -5.50
CA LEU A 65 -15.22 -3.29 -5.71
C LEU A 65 -15.14 -2.71 -7.15
N ASP A 66 -15.80 -3.33 -8.13
CA ASP A 66 -15.88 -2.82 -9.51
C ASP A 66 -17.00 -1.77 -9.70
N ASP A 67 -17.85 -1.55 -8.69
CA ASP A 67 -18.88 -0.51 -8.66
C ASP A 67 -18.46 0.69 -7.79
N ALA A 68 -18.61 1.90 -8.30
CA ALA A 68 -18.41 3.14 -7.55
C ALA A 68 -19.30 3.25 -6.29
N LYS A 69 -20.44 2.54 -6.27
CA LYS A 69 -21.38 2.46 -5.14
C LYS A 69 -21.01 1.41 -4.11
N ALA A 70 -19.93 0.66 -4.31
CA ALA A 70 -19.44 -0.28 -3.31
C ALA A 70 -19.16 0.45 -2.00
N TYR A 71 -19.76 -0.03 -0.91
CA TYR A 71 -19.58 0.57 0.39
C TYR A 71 -18.44 -0.12 1.10
N LEU A 72 -17.41 0.66 1.42
CA LEU A 72 -16.17 0.17 1.99
C LEU A 72 -16.15 0.39 3.49
N GLN A 73 -15.41 -0.46 4.20
CA GLN A 73 -14.98 -0.23 5.56
C GLN A 73 -13.45 -0.36 5.62
N PHE A 74 -12.80 0.70 6.09
CA PHE A 74 -11.35 0.73 6.26
C PHE A 74 -10.92 -0.09 7.49
N ARG A 75 -9.71 -0.63 7.40
CA ARG A 75 -9.04 -1.40 8.45
C ARG A 75 -7.79 -0.64 8.90
N THR A 76 -7.14 -1.13 9.95
CA THR A 76 -5.92 -0.51 10.50
C THR A 76 -4.86 -0.31 9.41
N PRO A 77 -4.46 0.94 9.12
CA PRO A 77 -3.37 1.21 8.20
C PRO A 77 -2.03 0.83 8.80
N TYR A 78 -1.05 0.57 7.93
CA TYR A 78 0.29 0.20 8.37
C TYR A 78 1.36 0.60 7.36
N VAL A 79 2.57 0.80 7.85
CA VAL A 79 3.78 1.03 7.05
C VAL A 79 4.48 -0.29 6.76
N ILE A 80 4.85 -0.49 5.49
CA ILE A 80 5.70 -1.58 5.03
C ILE A 80 6.94 -1.04 4.34
N LYS A 81 8.05 -1.76 4.48
CA LYS A 81 9.26 -1.51 3.71
C LYS A 81 9.36 -2.59 2.64
N HIS A 82 9.52 -2.16 1.39
CA HIS A 82 9.82 -3.04 0.28
C HIS A 82 11.23 -2.70 -0.21
N VAL A 83 12.14 -3.66 -0.14
CA VAL A 83 13.46 -3.54 -0.74
C VAL A 83 13.31 -4.05 -2.17
N VAL A 84 13.48 -3.18 -3.16
CA VAL A 84 13.57 -3.62 -4.55
C VAL A 84 14.95 -4.22 -4.69
N ASN A 85 15.06 -5.55 -4.84
CA ASN A 85 16.30 -6.19 -5.22
C ASN A 85 16.63 -5.72 -6.65
N THR A 86 17.37 -4.62 -6.80
CA THR A 86 17.91 -4.13 -8.09
C THR A 86 19.05 -5.02 -8.60
N GLY A 87 18.94 -6.35 -8.44
CA GLY A 87 19.99 -7.33 -8.70
C GLY A 87 19.70 -8.30 -9.85
N LEU A 88 18.64 -8.10 -10.65
CA LEU A 88 18.29 -9.02 -11.76
C LEU A 88 17.70 -8.36 -13.02
N ASP A 89 17.73 -7.04 -13.18
CA ASP A 89 17.16 -6.38 -14.38
C ASP A 89 18.15 -5.46 -15.10
N TRP A 90 19.43 -5.87 -15.12
CA TRP A 90 20.42 -5.36 -16.07
C TRP A 90 21.22 -6.53 -16.65
N ASP A 91 20.61 -7.29 -17.57
CA ASP A 91 21.33 -7.79 -18.74
C ASP A 91 20.33 -8.18 -19.86
N GLU A 92 20.02 -7.20 -20.72
CA GLU A 92 19.25 -7.40 -21.96
C GLU A 92 20.14 -8.01 -23.06
N ASN A 93 21.13 -8.87 -22.73
CA ASN A 93 22.02 -9.47 -23.72
C ASN A 93 22.67 -10.79 -23.29
N SER A 94 21.87 -11.82 -22.99
CA SER A 94 22.36 -13.20 -23.10
C SER A 94 21.32 -14.14 -23.68
N MET A 95 21.23 -14.10 -25.01
CA MET A 95 20.83 -15.23 -25.82
C MET A 95 21.70 -16.45 -25.42
N LEU A 96 21.05 -17.60 -25.21
CA LEU A 96 21.65 -18.93 -24.93
C LEU A 96 22.06 -19.19 -23.47
N SER A 97 21.23 -19.92 -22.72
CA SER A 97 21.63 -21.25 -22.22
C SER A 97 20.51 -21.89 -21.41
N THR A 98 20.08 -23.04 -21.93
CA THR A 98 19.35 -24.10 -21.25
C THR A 98 20.03 -24.47 -19.93
N THR A 99 19.31 -24.47 -18.81
CA THR A 99 19.34 -25.47 -17.72
C THR A 99 18.64 -24.91 -16.49
N GLY A 100 17.83 -25.74 -15.81
CA GLY A 100 16.98 -25.36 -14.68
C GLY A 100 17.76 -24.78 -13.50
N PHE A 101 17.85 -23.44 -13.46
CA PHE A 101 18.45 -22.69 -12.37
C PHE A 101 17.37 -22.10 -11.46
N ASN A 102 17.24 -22.71 -10.27
CA ASN A 102 16.68 -22.18 -9.02
C ASN A 102 15.62 -21.05 -9.13
N GLN A 103 14.36 -21.41 -9.39
CA GLN A 103 13.20 -20.57 -9.04
C GLN A 103 13.06 -20.32 -7.52
N PHE A 104 13.84 -21.02 -6.70
CA PHE A 104 13.94 -20.82 -5.26
C PHE A 104 15.25 -20.11 -4.91
N GLN A 105 15.41 -18.86 -5.35
CA GLN A 105 16.18 -17.95 -4.52
C GLN A 105 15.43 -17.83 -3.19
N LYS A 106 16.02 -18.39 -2.12
CA LYS A 106 15.55 -18.16 -0.75
C LYS A 106 15.37 -16.65 -0.60
N PRO A 107 14.20 -16.13 -0.18
CA PRO A 107 14.06 -14.71 0.05
C PRO A 107 15.18 -14.30 1.00
N LEU A 108 16.10 -13.47 0.51
CA LEU A 108 17.08 -12.78 1.33
C LEU A 108 16.30 -12.14 2.47
N ASP A 109 16.74 -12.43 3.68
CA ASP A 109 15.98 -12.33 4.92
C ASP A 109 15.11 -11.07 5.00
N LYS A 110 13.80 -11.35 4.90
CA LYS A 110 12.62 -10.73 5.56
C LYS A 110 12.72 -9.26 5.97
N ASP A 111 11.75 -8.48 5.45
CA ASP A 111 11.28 -7.20 6.02
C ASP A 111 12.41 -6.38 6.63
N GLY A 112 13.27 -5.79 5.77
CA GLY A 112 14.40 -5.00 6.23
C GLY A 112 13.98 -4.09 7.37
N ASN A 113 14.63 -4.26 8.52
CA ASN A 113 14.25 -3.59 9.76
C ASN A 113 13.97 -2.11 9.48
N ILE A 114 12.77 -1.65 9.81
CA ILE A 114 12.47 -0.22 9.83
C ILE A 114 13.31 0.33 11.00
N VAL A 115 14.48 0.90 10.68
CA VAL A 115 15.48 1.33 11.68
C VAL A 115 14.90 2.48 12.53
N ASP A 116 14.22 3.43 11.90
CA ASP A 116 13.61 4.59 12.55
C ASP A 116 12.09 4.46 12.68
N LYS A 117 11.60 3.43 13.39
CA LYS A 117 10.16 3.15 13.51
C LYS A 117 9.34 4.40 13.86
N SER A 118 9.76 5.14 14.89
CA SER A 118 9.03 6.34 15.34
C SER A 118 8.96 7.46 14.30
N ARG A 119 9.99 7.62 13.45
CA ARG A 119 9.96 8.59 12.33
C ARG A 119 8.89 8.19 11.32
N TRP A 120 8.84 6.92 10.97
CA TRP A 120 7.91 6.39 9.97
C TRP A 120 6.50 6.22 10.51
N GLU A 121 6.34 6.02 11.82
CA GLU A 121 5.07 6.05 12.53
C GLU A 121 4.47 7.45 12.45
N ALA A 122 5.19 8.46 12.94
CA ALA A 122 4.72 9.84 12.95
C ALA A 122 4.44 10.36 11.54
N ALA A 123 5.34 10.13 10.58
CA ALA A 123 5.12 10.51 9.18
C ALA A 123 3.96 9.74 8.53
N GLY A 124 3.76 8.49 8.93
CA GLY A 124 2.64 7.67 8.48
C GLY A 124 1.30 8.19 8.99
N GLU A 125 1.23 8.46 10.29
CA GLU A 125 0.03 8.99 10.96
C GLU A 125 -0.35 10.36 10.41
N ASP A 126 0.61 11.27 10.24
CA ASP A 126 0.38 12.62 9.73
C ASP A 126 -0.27 12.60 8.34
N VAL A 127 0.29 11.83 7.40
CA VAL A 127 -0.25 11.75 6.04
C VAL A 127 -1.59 11.02 5.97
N VAL A 128 -1.82 10.03 6.84
CA VAL A 128 -3.13 9.37 6.92
C VAL A 128 -4.17 10.31 7.52
N GLN A 129 -3.82 11.09 8.53
CA GLN A 129 -4.70 12.08 9.16
C GLN A 129 -5.09 13.20 8.18
N ASP A 130 -4.15 13.73 7.41
CA ASP A 130 -4.45 14.69 6.33
C ASP A 130 -5.43 14.12 5.29
N MET A 131 -5.27 12.83 4.96
CA MET A 131 -6.18 12.15 4.07
C MET A 131 -7.56 11.92 4.72
N VAL A 132 -7.62 11.59 6.00
CA VAL A 132 -8.89 11.48 6.77
C VAL A 132 -9.62 12.81 6.78
N HIS A 133 -8.94 13.94 7.03
CA HIS A 133 -9.55 15.26 6.94
C HIS A 133 -10.12 15.55 5.54
N SER A 134 -9.36 15.19 4.49
CA SER A 134 -9.81 15.33 3.10
C SER A 134 -11.02 14.46 2.78
N LEU A 135 -11.12 13.29 3.39
CA LEU A 135 -12.26 12.38 3.29
C LEU A 135 -13.49 12.98 3.98
N ASP A 136 -13.33 13.45 5.20
CA ASP A 136 -14.42 13.99 6.02
C ASP A 136 -15.01 15.26 5.40
N MET A 137 -14.19 16.17 4.89
CA MET A 137 -14.66 17.40 4.22
C MET A 137 -15.49 17.14 2.96
N ARG A 138 -15.37 15.97 2.34
CA ARG A 138 -16.03 15.64 1.06
C ARG A 138 -17.25 14.74 1.21
N ILE A 139 -17.37 14.06 2.34
CA ILE A 139 -18.49 13.16 2.68
C ILE A 139 -19.50 13.84 3.62
N SER A 140 -19.13 14.98 4.23
CA SER A 140 -20.02 15.83 5.05
C SER A 140 -21.15 16.49 4.27
#